data_AF-A0A837P4P7-F1
#
_entry.id   AF-A0A837P4P7-F1
#
_cell.length_a   1.000
_cell.length_b   1.000
_cell.length_c   1.000
_cell.angle_alpha   90.00
_cell.angle_beta   90.00
_cell.angle_gamma   90.00
#
_symmetry.space_group_name_H-M   'P 1'
#
loop_
_entity.id
_entity.type
_entity.pdbx_description
1 polymer ?
#
loop_
_entity_poly.entity_id
_entity_poly.type
_entity_poly.pdbx_seq_one_letter_code
_entity_poly.pdbx_strand_id
1 'polypeptide(L)'
;MYRDIATKLVAAIQDGIFTVKLPTEAQLMERYQASRNTIRKAIDLVYQQGLLRRVQGSGYYITNIQLQHKTVVNLSARSLFNSHVHPRTLTSKILTFDTIHGDSALSRKLNIPVDEELYRIIRLRYWHDQLYCLERAYYLRSVVPYLSTEAVNTSIWDFINEAYGIGIANSDDYLSLTNLNKEEAELMNLAQGATYLALDSCNYYKNNGLLDFSHTIFVYPDLALYFHTTNLANN
;
A
#
# COMPACT_ATOMS: atom_id res chain seq x y z
N MET A 1 14.52 2.00 -14.00
CA MET A 1 15.93 1.80 -13.59
C MET A 1 16.12 1.71 -12.08
N TYR A 2 16.06 2.79 -11.28
CA TYR A 2 16.34 2.67 -9.83
C TYR A 2 15.28 1.84 -9.07
N ARG A 3 14.00 1.92 -9.48
CA ARG A 3 12.92 1.06 -8.95
C ARG A 3 13.19 -0.42 -9.23
N ASP A 4 13.59 -0.77 -10.45
CA ASP A 4 13.92 -2.16 -10.83
C ASP A 4 15.11 -2.70 -10.03
N ILE A 5 16.12 -1.86 -9.76
CA ILE A 5 17.25 -2.22 -8.91
C ILE A 5 16.77 -2.43 -7.46
N ALA A 6 15.89 -1.58 -6.94
CA ALA A 6 15.30 -1.77 -5.62
C ALA A 6 14.56 -3.12 -5.54
N THR A 7 13.73 -3.46 -6.53
CA THR A 7 13.05 -4.77 -6.62
C THR A 7 14.05 -5.93 -6.60
N LYS A 8 15.14 -5.84 -7.37
CA LYS A 8 16.21 -6.87 -7.38
C LYS A 8 16.94 -6.97 -6.04
N LEU A 9 17.17 -5.85 -5.36
CA LEU A 9 17.78 -5.83 -4.02
C LEU A 9 16.88 -6.52 -3.00
N VAL A 10 15.56 -6.25 -3.03
CA VAL A 10 14.59 -6.92 -2.16
C VAL A 10 14.59 -8.42 -2.40
N ALA A 11 14.48 -8.85 -3.66
CA ALA A 11 14.49 -10.28 -4.00
C ALA A 11 15.79 -10.95 -3.48
N ALA A 12 16.95 -10.32 -3.68
CA ALA A 12 18.22 -10.84 -3.18
C ALA A 12 18.30 -10.91 -1.64
N ILE A 13 17.63 -10.04 -0.92
CA ILE A 13 17.52 -10.12 0.55
C ILE A 13 16.61 -11.29 0.95
N GLN A 14 15.46 -11.43 0.30
CA GLN A 14 14.47 -12.47 0.59
C GLN A 14 14.97 -13.88 0.26
N ASP A 15 15.71 -14.02 -0.85
CA ASP A 15 16.34 -15.27 -1.28
C ASP A 15 17.59 -15.63 -0.46
N GLY A 16 17.96 -14.79 0.52
CA GLY A 16 19.13 -15.01 1.37
C GLY A 16 20.47 -14.83 0.65
N ILE A 17 20.49 -14.18 -0.53
CA ILE A 17 21.74 -13.82 -1.23
C ILE A 17 22.49 -12.75 -0.45
N PHE A 18 21.76 -11.78 0.09
CA PHE A 18 22.28 -10.83 1.08
C PHE A 18 21.63 -11.14 2.42
N THR A 19 22.44 -11.44 3.44
CA THR A 19 21.94 -11.91 4.75
C THR A 19 22.20 -10.94 5.90
N VAL A 20 23.38 -10.29 5.90
CA VAL A 20 23.80 -9.42 7.01
C VAL A 20 23.94 -7.96 6.57
N LYS A 21 24.53 -7.73 5.40
CA LYS A 21 24.93 -6.41 4.92
C LYS A 21 24.83 -6.36 3.40
N LEU A 22 24.37 -5.24 2.86
CA LEU A 22 24.45 -5.01 1.43
C LEU A 22 25.91 -4.84 0.98
N PRO A 23 26.24 -5.20 -0.28
CA PRO A 23 27.48 -4.77 -0.90
C PRO A 23 27.62 -3.25 -0.86
N THR A 24 28.87 -2.77 -0.95
CA THR A 24 29.15 -1.33 -1.00
C THR A 24 28.50 -0.68 -2.22
N GLU A 25 28.27 0.64 -2.19
CA GLU A 25 27.72 1.37 -3.34
C GLU A 25 28.53 1.11 -4.61
N ALA A 26 29.86 1.06 -4.52
CA ALA A 26 30.74 0.78 -5.65
C ALA A 26 30.50 -0.62 -6.26
N GLN A 27 30.38 -1.64 -5.41
CA GLN A 27 30.08 -3.01 -5.86
C GLN A 27 28.68 -3.12 -6.47
N LEU A 28 27.70 -2.39 -5.94
CA LEU A 28 26.35 -2.34 -6.49
C LEU A 28 26.30 -1.59 -7.83
N MET A 29 27.09 -0.53 -7.98
CA MET A 29 27.24 0.20 -9.24
C MET A 29 27.80 -0.72 -10.33
N GLU A 30 28.83 -1.51 -10.01
CA GLU A 30 29.41 -2.49 -10.93
C GLU A 30 28.42 -3.60 -11.28
N ARG A 31 27.78 -4.20 -10.26
CA ARG A 31 26.82 -5.30 -10.44
C ARG A 31 25.61 -4.92 -11.30
N TYR A 32 25.09 -3.70 -11.13
CA TYR A 32 23.89 -3.24 -11.83
C TYR A 32 24.18 -2.29 -12.98
N GLN A 33 25.45 -2.02 -13.29
CA GLN A 33 25.90 -1.07 -14.31
C GLN A 33 25.15 0.27 -14.22
N ALA A 34 25.10 0.81 -13.00
CA ALA A 34 24.28 1.97 -12.68
C ALA A 34 25.11 3.08 -12.03
N SER A 35 24.66 4.33 -12.21
CA SER A 35 25.29 5.47 -11.53
C SER A 35 25.15 5.37 -10.01
N ARG A 36 26.08 6.01 -9.27
CA ARG A 36 25.99 6.10 -7.80
C ARG A 36 24.66 6.66 -7.34
N ASN A 37 24.16 7.70 -8.01
CA ASN A 37 22.88 8.33 -7.66
C ASN A 37 21.70 7.35 -7.83
N THR A 38 21.71 6.54 -8.89
CA THR A 38 20.71 5.49 -9.12
C THR A 38 20.76 4.43 -8.02
N ILE A 39 21.96 3.98 -7.62
CA ILE A 39 22.13 3.01 -6.54
C ILE A 39 21.64 3.58 -5.21
N ARG A 40 22.01 4.83 -4.88
CA ARG A 40 21.56 5.47 -3.63
C ARG A 40 20.03 5.59 -3.59
N LYS A 41 19.39 6.06 -4.67
CA LYS A 41 17.92 6.07 -4.77
C LYS A 41 17.29 4.69 -4.60
N ALA A 42 17.91 3.65 -5.17
CA ALA A 42 17.42 2.28 -5.00
C ALA A 42 17.55 1.80 -3.55
N ILE A 43 18.70 2.03 -2.92
CA ILE A 43 18.93 1.69 -1.51
C ILE A 43 18.00 2.47 -0.59
N ASP A 44 17.79 3.78 -0.85
CA ASP A 44 16.91 4.63 -0.06
C ASP A 44 15.46 4.14 -0.12
N LEU A 45 14.99 3.65 -1.28
CA LEU A 45 13.68 2.98 -1.37
C LEU A 45 13.61 1.74 -0.48
N VAL A 46 14.62 0.86 -0.52
CA VAL A 46 14.63 -0.36 0.31
C VAL A 46 14.77 0.01 1.80
N TYR A 47 15.52 1.05 2.14
CA TYR A 47 15.65 1.58 3.48
C TYR A 47 14.33 2.13 4.04
N GLN A 48 13.61 2.94 3.24
CA GLN A 48 12.29 3.47 3.60
C GLN A 48 11.23 2.38 3.84
N GLN A 49 11.45 1.17 3.32
CA GLN A 49 10.58 0.01 3.55
C GLN A 49 10.89 -0.74 4.86
N GLY A 50 11.90 -0.30 5.62
CA GLY A 50 12.33 -0.92 6.88
C GLY A 50 13.23 -2.16 6.71
N LEU A 51 13.56 -2.52 5.46
CA LEU A 51 14.39 -3.68 5.13
C LEU A 51 15.87 -3.49 5.46
N LEU A 52 16.31 -2.24 5.58
CA LEU A 52 17.69 -1.88 5.86
C LEU A 52 17.77 -0.99 7.08
N ARG A 53 18.88 -1.11 7.81
CA ARG A 53 19.34 -0.14 8.80
C ARG A 53 20.64 0.50 8.31
N ARG A 54 20.69 1.83 8.32
CA ARG A 54 21.89 2.57 7.95
C ARG A 54 22.80 2.70 9.17
N VAL A 55 24.05 2.27 9.03
CA VAL A 55 25.11 2.48 10.03
C VAL A 55 26.11 3.45 9.43
N GLN A 56 26.17 4.67 9.97
CA GLN A 56 27.05 5.73 9.47
C GLN A 56 28.50 5.24 9.38
N GLY A 57 29.16 5.53 8.26
CA GLY A 57 30.54 5.09 7.98
C GLY A 57 30.71 3.60 7.66
N SER A 58 29.73 2.75 7.97
CA SER A 58 29.81 1.30 7.71
C SER A 58 28.96 0.85 6.53
N GLY A 59 27.79 1.43 6.30
CA GLY A 59 26.90 1.10 5.18
C GLY A 59 25.52 0.60 5.63
N TYR A 60 24.88 -0.22 4.79
CA TYR A 60 23.49 -0.67 5.00
C TYR A 60 23.46 -2.13 5.43
N TYR A 61 22.88 -2.39 6.60
CA TYR A 61 22.70 -3.72 7.16
C TYR A 61 21.26 -4.16 6.96
N ILE A 62 21.05 -5.46 6.82
CA ILE A 62 19.72 -6.03 6.61
C ILE A 62 19.02 -6.11 7.96
N THR A 63 17.79 -5.62 8.00
CA THR A 63 16.93 -5.71 9.18
C THR A 63 16.25 -7.08 9.17
N ASN A 64 16.60 -7.94 10.13
CA ASN A 64 15.99 -9.26 10.27
C ASN A 64 15.14 -9.32 11.56
N ILE A 65 14.25 -8.34 11.74
CA ILE A 65 13.26 -8.41 12.83
C ILE A 65 12.20 -9.40 12.39
N GLN A 66 12.38 -10.66 12.76
CA GLN A 66 11.35 -11.68 12.65
C GLN A 66 10.29 -11.39 13.73
N LEU A 67 9.33 -10.54 13.39
CA LEU A 67 8.11 -10.45 14.19
C LEU A 67 7.39 -11.80 14.06
N GLN A 68 6.95 -12.37 15.19
CA GLN A 68 6.28 -13.69 15.25
C GLN A 68 4.86 -13.70 14.65
N HIS A 69 4.54 -12.76 13.77
CA HIS A 69 3.24 -12.68 13.12
C HIS A 69 3.24 -13.52 11.85
N LYS A 70 2.21 -14.37 11.70
CA LYS A 70 2.04 -15.22 10.51
C LYS A 70 1.71 -14.42 9.25
N THR A 71 1.03 -13.27 9.41
CA THR A 71 0.60 -12.41 8.31
C THR A 71 0.90 -10.95 8.65
N VAL A 72 1.86 -10.36 7.95
CA VAL A 72 2.22 -8.94 8.11
C VAL A 72 1.93 -8.18 6.83
N VAL A 73 1.22 -7.05 6.95
CA VAL A 73 1.02 -6.08 5.88
C VAL A 73 1.90 -4.87 6.15
N ASN A 74 2.78 -4.57 5.21
CA ASN A 74 3.64 -3.41 5.28
C ASN A 74 2.90 -2.19 4.71
N LEU A 75 2.55 -1.25 5.58
CA LEU A 75 1.93 0.01 5.18
C LEU A 75 2.97 1.12 4.93
N SER A 76 4.25 0.86 5.22
CA SER A 76 5.36 1.78 4.95
C SER A 76 5.52 2.03 3.45
N ALA A 77 5.53 3.31 3.06
CA ALA A 77 5.65 3.76 1.67
C ALA A 77 4.65 3.08 0.71
N ARG A 78 3.55 2.52 1.25
CA ARG A 78 2.57 1.67 0.53
C ARG A 78 3.25 0.63 -0.37
N SER A 79 4.42 0.17 0.07
CA SER A 79 5.30 -0.72 -0.66
C SER A 79 4.82 -2.16 -0.50
N LEU A 80 4.76 -2.86 -1.62
CA LEU A 80 4.36 -4.27 -1.67
C LEU A 80 5.49 -5.20 -1.18
N PHE A 81 6.66 -4.65 -0.92
CA PHE A 81 7.85 -5.34 -0.44
C PHE A 81 7.81 -5.48 1.09
N ASN A 82 8.13 -6.68 1.60
CA ASN A 82 7.93 -7.11 3.00
C ASN A 82 6.48 -7.18 3.49
N SER A 83 5.50 -7.06 2.60
CA SER A 83 4.13 -7.49 2.88
C SER A 83 3.99 -8.95 2.48
N HIS A 84 3.44 -9.79 3.37
CA HIS A 84 3.06 -11.17 3.01
C HIS A 84 1.87 -11.17 2.04
N VAL A 85 1.07 -10.11 2.10
CA VAL A 85 -0.12 -9.92 1.28
C VAL A 85 0.19 -8.88 0.21
N HIS A 86 0.26 -9.32 -1.04
CA HIS A 86 0.46 -8.44 -2.19
C HIS A 86 -0.91 -8.15 -2.84
N PRO A 87 -1.23 -6.92 -3.28
CA PRO A 87 -2.51 -6.61 -3.91
C PRO A 87 -2.83 -7.51 -5.10
N ARG A 88 -1.81 -7.95 -5.84
CA ARG A 88 -1.94 -8.90 -6.97
C ARG A 88 -2.21 -10.35 -6.55
N THR A 89 -1.93 -10.74 -5.32
CA THR A 89 -2.27 -12.08 -4.78
C THR A 89 -3.64 -12.12 -4.13
N LEU A 90 -4.32 -10.98 -4.04
CA LEU A 90 -5.70 -10.88 -3.58
C LEU A 90 -6.66 -11.08 -4.75
N THR A 91 -7.69 -11.87 -4.54
CA THR A 91 -8.85 -11.93 -5.43
C THR A 91 -9.98 -11.07 -4.86
N SER A 92 -10.87 -10.57 -5.72
CA SER A 92 -11.94 -9.66 -5.31
C SER A 92 -13.31 -10.20 -5.71
N LYS A 93 -14.29 -10.06 -4.81
CA LYS A 93 -15.72 -10.11 -5.14
C LYS A 93 -16.27 -8.69 -5.08
N ILE A 94 -16.53 -8.12 -6.26
CA ILE A 94 -17.07 -6.76 -6.39
C ILE A 94 -18.55 -6.78 -5.98
N LEU A 95 -18.91 -5.94 -5.00
CA LEU A 95 -20.29 -5.73 -4.54
C LEU A 95 -20.91 -4.50 -5.19
N THR A 96 -20.10 -3.46 -5.37
CA THR A 96 -20.51 -2.21 -6.03
C THR A 96 -19.36 -1.70 -6.86
N PHE A 97 -19.67 -1.29 -8.09
CA PHE A 97 -18.79 -0.49 -8.92
C PHE A 97 -19.66 0.44 -9.77
N ASP A 98 -19.80 1.67 -9.32
CA ASP A 98 -20.62 2.68 -9.96
C ASP A 98 -19.99 4.07 -9.83
N THR A 99 -20.65 5.05 -10.43
CA THR A 99 -20.26 6.44 -10.39
C THR A 99 -21.26 7.21 -9.54
N ILE A 100 -20.75 7.99 -8.59
CA ILE A 100 -21.55 8.82 -7.69
C ILE A 100 -21.07 10.27 -7.72
N HIS A 101 -21.90 11.17 -7.23
CA HIS A 101 -21.52 12.56 -6.97
C HIS A 101 -21.30 12.79 -5.48
N GLY A 102 -20.26 13.55 -5.14
CA GLY A 102 -19.95 13.91 -3.76
C GLY A 102 -21.05 14.76 -3.14
N ASP A 103 -21.76 14.21 -2.15
CA ASP A 103 -22.70 14.99 -1.34
C ASP A 103 -21.97 15.95 -0.39
N SER A 104 -22.70 16.81 0.32
CA SER A 104 -22.07 17.79 1.22
C SER A 104 -21.26 17.17 2.37
N ALA A 105 -21.60 15.96 2.80
CA ALA A 105 -20.91 15.26 3.88
C ALA A 105 -19.58 14.68 3.38
N LEU A 106 -19.62 13.96 2.24
CA LEU A 106 -18.45 13.40 1.59
C LEU A 106 -17.49 14.49 1.13
N SER A 107 -18.02 15.56 0.54
CA SER A 107 -17.23 16.71 0.09
C SER A 107 -16.46 17.36 1.22
N ARG A 108 -17.10 17.53 2.38
CA ARG A 108 -16.43 18.05 3.58
C ARG A 108 -15.41 17.06 4.14
N LYS A 109 -15.73 15.76 4.18
CA LYS A 109 -14.84 14.72 4.70
C LYS A 109 -13.56 14.62 3.87
N LEU A 110 -13.68 14.67 2.55
CA LEU A 110 -12.57 14.47 1.62
C LEU A 110 -11.93 15.77 1.14
N ASN A 111 -12.48 16.92 1.54
CA ASN A 111 -12.07 18.24 1.07
C ASN A 111 -12.05 18.33 -0.47
N ILE A 112 -13.14 17.86 -1.10
CA ILE A 112 -13.37 17.91 -2.55
C ILE A 112 -14.53 18.87 -2.87
N PRO A 113 -14.64 19.36 -4.12
CA PRO A 113 -15.81 20.13 -4.55
C PRO A 113 -17.12 19.36 -4.33
N VAL A 114 -18.19 20.08 -3.99
CA VAL A 114 -19.53 19.50 -4.02
C VAL A 114 -19.86 19.10 -5.45
N ASP A 115 -20.55 17.97 -5.61
CA ASP A 115 -20.94 17.40 -6.90
C ASP A 115 -19.76 16.82 -7.72
N GLU A 116 -18.58 16.72 -7.11
CA GLU A 116 -17.43 16.04 -7.72
C GLU A 116 -17.76 14.57 -8.02
N GLU A 117 -17.48 14.15 -9.25
CA GLU A 117 -17.78 12.80 -9.72
C GLU A 117 -16.71 11.80 -9.23
N LEU A 118 -17.15 10.67 -8.68
CA LEU A 118 -16.30 9.67 -8.04
C LEU A 118 -16.67 8.27 -8.54
N TYR A 119 -15.67 7.44 -8.80
CA TYR A 119 -15.90 5.99 -8.83
C TYR A 119 -16.04 5.49 -7.40
N ARG A 120 -17.17 4.86 -7.07
CA ARG A 120 -17.36 4.14 -5.81
C ARG A 120 -17.18 2.65 -6.05
N ILE A 121 -16.26 2.06 -5.31
CA ILE A 121 -15.97 0.63 -5.32
C ILE A 121 -16.19 0.07 -3.93
N ILE A 122 -17.04 -0.96 -3.82
CA ILE A 122 -17.21 -1.75 -2.60
C ILE A 122 -16.90 -3.20 -2.97
N ARG A 123 -15.90 -3.81 -2.33
CA ARG A 123 -15.48 -5.17 -2.65
C ARG A 123 -14.98 -5.93 -1.43
N LEU A 124 -15.24 -7.23 -1.44
CA LEU A 124 -14.62 -8.18 -0.53
C LEU A 124 -13.34 -8.68 -1.16
N ARG A 125 -12.22 -8.65 -0.44
CA ARG A 125 -10.94 -9.17 -0.92
C ARG A 125 -10.59 -10.44 -0.18
N TYR A 126 -10.00 -11.40 -0.88
CA TYR A 126 -9.65 -12.72 -0.36
C TYR A 126 -8.16 -12.99 -0.56
N TRP A 127 -7.55 -13.62 0.42
CA TRP A 127 -6.18 -14.12 0.36
C TRP A 127 -6.19 -15.61 0.69
N HIS A 128 -5.67 -16.47 -0.20
CA HIS A 128 -5.76 -17.94 -0.08
C HIS A 128 -7.20 -18.43 0.23
N ASP A 129 -8.18 -17.94 -0.53
CA ASP A 129 -9.61 -18.26 -0.41
C ASP A 129 -10.27 -17.86 0.92
N GLN A 130 -9.54 -17.17 1.80
CA GLN A 130 -10.04 -16.67 3.06
C GLN A 130 -10.30 -15.17 2.99
N LEU A 131 -11.42 -14.72 3.57
CA LEU A 131 -11.80 -13.31 3.56
C LEU A 131 -10.73 -12.49 4.28
N TYR A 132 -10.17 -11.53 3.55
CA TYR A 132 -9.08 -10.68 4.01
C TYR A 132 -9.60 -9.32 4.50
N CYS A 133 -10.40 -8.64 3.68
CA CYS A 133 -11.01 -7.37 4.07
C CYS A 133 -12.30 -7.06 3.29
N LEU A 134 -13.08 -6.14 3.84
CA LEU A 134 -14.08 -5.35 3.12
C LEU A 134 -13.48 -3.97 2.84
N GLU A 135 -13.40 -3.59 1.57
CA GLU A 135 -12.86 -2.31 1.13
C GLU A 135 -13.95 -1.47 0.49
N ARG A 136 -14.02 -0.19 0.89
CA ARG A 136 -14.83 0.86 0.26
C ARG A 136 -13.87 1.94 -0.22
N ALA A 137 -13.73 2.10 -1.53
CA ALA A 137 -12.80 3.05 -2.13
C ALA A 137 -13.53 4.02 -3.07
N TYR A 138 -13.05 5.26 -3.10
CA TYR A 138 -13.64 6.37 -3.85
C TYR A 138 -12.52 7.08 -4.62
N TYR A 139 -12.54 6.98 -5.95
CA TYR A 139 -11.53 7.58 -6.83
C TYR A 139 -12.10 8.78 -7.56
N LEU A 140 -11.37 9.90 -7.56
CA LEU A 140 -11.73 11.12 -8.28
C LEU A 140 -11.73 10.88 -9.79
N ARG A 141 -12.88 11.09 -10.44
CA ARG A 141 -13.01 10.87 -11.88
C ARG A 141 -12.30 11.95 -12.70
N SER A 142 -12.14 13.14 -12.12
CA SER A 142 -11.29 14.22 -12.65
C SER A 142 -9.81 13.82 -12.75
N VAL A 143 -9.36 12.86 -11.92
CA VAL A 143 -7.98 12.35 -11.89
C VAL A 143 -7.84 11.01 -12.59
N VAL A 144 -8.85 10.14 -12.45
CA VAL A 144 -8.93 8.81 -13.05
C VAL A 144 -10.18 8.78 -13.95
N PRO A 145 -10.10 9.27 -15.20
CA PRO A 145 -11.29 9.39 -16.06
C PRO A 145 -11.95 8.04 -16.36
N TYR A 146 -11.13 7.00 -16.50
CA TYR A 146 -11.58 5.64 -16.78
C TYR A 146 -10.99 4.64 -15.78
N LEU A 147 -11.82 3.71 -15.32
CA LEU A 147 -11.38 2.58 -14.52
C LEU A 147 -12.05 1.32 -15.08
N SER A 148 -11.25 0.30 -15.41
CA SER A 148 -11.78 -0.93 -15.98
C SER A 148 -12.28 -1.88 -14.88
N THR A 149 -13.29 -2.70 -15.18
CA THR A 149 -13.75 -3.76 -14.27
C THR A 149 -12.64 -4.77 -13.95
N GLU A 150 -11.72 -5.02 -14.89
CA GLU A 150 -10.55 -5.87 -14.68
C GLU A 150 -9.60 -5.28 -13.62
N ALA A 151 -9.34 -3.97 -13.67
CA ALA A 151 -8.54 -3.27 -12.67
C ALA A 151 -9.19 -3.34 -11.28
N VAL A 152 -10.52 -3.22 -11.21
CA VAL A 152 -11.28 -3.33 -9.96
C VAL A 152 -11.25 -4.76 -9.39
N ASN A 153 -11.06 -5.80 -10.21
CA ASN A 153 -10.90 -7.17 -9.72
C ASN A 153 -9.48 -7.46 -9.21
N THR A 154 -8.48 -6.79 -9.79
CA THR A 154 -7.05 -7.03 -9.54
C THR A 154 -6.46 -5.90 -8.69
N SER A 155 -5.65 -5.04 -9.32
CA SER A 155 -4.93 -3.95 -8.68
C SER A 155 -5.24 -2.63 -9.40
N ILE A 156 -6.14 -1.84 -8.79
CA ILE A 156 -6.48 -0.49 -9.26
C ILE A 156 -5.22 0.38 -9.35
N TRP A 157 -4.30 0.22 -8.39
CA TRP A 157 -3.04 0.94 -8.34
C TRP A 157 -2.12 0.66 -9.53
N ASP A 158 -1.96 -0.61 -9.88
CA ASP A 158 -1.14 -1.00 -11.03
C ASP A 158 -1.74 -0.41 -12.32
N PHE A 159 -3.06 -0.52 -12.48
CA PHE A 159 -3.77 0.08 -13.60
C PHE A 159 -3.57 1.59 -13.67
N ILE A 160 -3.74 2.32 -12.57
CA ILE A 160 -3.58 3.78 -12.55
C ILE A 160 -2.15 4.19 -12.92
N ASN A 161 -1.16 3.48 -12.39
CA ASN A 161 0.24 3.75 -12.69
C ASN A 161 0.59 3.40 -14.14
N GLU A 162 0.10 2.29 -14.68
CA GLU A 162 0.37 1.86 -16.06
C GLU A 162 -0.38 2.70 -17.11
N ALA A 163 -1.65 3.02 -16.87
CA ALA A 163 -2.50 3.76 -17.80
C ALA A 163 -2.27 5.28 -17.76
N TYR A 164 -2.00 5.85 -16.57
CA TYR A 164 -1.92 7.31 -16.39
C TYR A 164 -0.54 7.80 -15.95
N GLY A 165 0.39 6.91 -15.59
CA GLY A 165 1.67 7.32 -15.00
C GLY A 165 1.53 8.00 -13.64
N ILE A 166 0.37 7.84 -12.99
CA ILE A 166 0.06 8.44 -11.69
C ILE A 166 0.52 7.48 -10.60
N GLY A 167 1.39 7.97 -9.72
CA GLY A 167 1.80 7.27 -8.51
C GLY A 167 1.42 8.06 -7.26
N ILE A 168 1.26 7.35 -6.14
CA ILE A 168 1.07 7.95 -4.83
C ILE A 168 2.36 8.69 -4.44
N ALA A 169 2.23 9.96 -4.08
CA ALA A 169 3.30 10.76 -3.52
C ALA A 169 3.35 10.62 -1.98
N ASN A 170 2.18 10.64 -1.34
CA ASN A 170 2.00 10.54 0.10
C ASN A 170 0.59 10.03 0.44
N SER A 171 0.40 9.57 1.68
CA SER A 171 -0.91 9.17 2.21
C SER A 171 -1.07 9.65 3.65
N ASP A 172 -2.31 9.94 4.03
CA ASP A 172 -2.73 10.07 5.42
C ASP A 172 -3.52 8.81 5.79
N ASP A 173 -3.02 8.06 6.78
CA ASP A 173 -3.54 6.76 7.18
C ASP A 173 -4.00 6.82 8.64
N TYR A 174 -5.28 6.52 8.89
CA TYR A 174 -5.90 6.51 10.21
C TYR A 174 -6.31 5.09 10.60
N LEU A 175 -5.74 4.59 11.68
CA LEU A 175 -6.01 3.26 12.19
C LEU A 175 -6.97 3.32 13.38
N SER A 176 -8.01 2.48 13.35
CA SER A 176 -9.02 2.43 14.41
C SER A 176 -9.57 1.02 14.62
N LEU A 177 -10.27 0.82 15.74
CA LEU A 177 -11.14 -0.34 15.91
C LEU A 177 -12.57 0.06 15.52
N THR A 178 -13.24 -0.81 14.77
CA THR A 178 -14.64 -0.63 14.37
C THR A 178 -15.47 -1.86 14.72
N ASN A 179 -16.74 -1.65 15.06
CA ASN A 179 -17.70 -2.73 15.26
C ASN A 179 -18.52 -2.91 13.98
N LEU A 180 -18.67 -4.16 13.53
CA LEU A 180 -19.45 -4.43 12.33
C LEU A 180 -20.90 -4.03 12.53
N ASN A 181 -21.40 -3.17 11.65
CA ASN A 181 -22.84 -2.95 11.54
C ASN A 181 -23.53 -4.18 10.92
N LYS A 182 -24.87 -4.16 10.87
CA LYS A 182 -25.65 -5.27 10.34
C LYS A 182 -25.30 -5.62 8.89
N GLU A 183 -25.21 -4.61 8.02
CA GLU A 183 -24.90 -4.80 6.59
C GLU A 183 -23.51 -5.37 6.40
N GLU A 184 -22.51 -4.85 7.12
CA GLU A 184 -21.12 -5.32 7.06
C GLU A 184 -20.98 -6.77 7.53
N ALA A 185 -21.65 -7.11 8.62
CA ALA A 185 -21.68 -8.46 9.16
C ALA A 185 -22.33 -9.45 8.17
N GLU A 186 -23.43 -9.07 7.53
CA GLU A 186 -24.11 -9.87 6.51
C GLU A 186 -23.23 -10.06 5.25
N LEU A 187 -22.62 -8.98 4.75
CA LEU A 187 -21.74 -9.02 3.58
C LEU A 187 -20.52 -9.93 3.79
N MET A 188 -19.95 -9.91 5.00
CA MET A 188 -18.76 -10.68 5.35
C MET A 188 -19.06 -12.06 5.93
N ASN A 189 -20.34 -12.38 6.18
CA ASN A 189 -20.76 -13.59 6.91
C ASN A 189 -20.08 -13.70 8.29
N LEU A 190 -20.11 -12.62 9.06
CA LEU A 190 -19.53 -12.48 10.40
C LEU A 190 -20.61 -12.07 11.42
N ALA A 191 -20.26 -12.12 12.70
CA ALA A 191 -21.19 -11.71 13.75
C ALA A 191 -21.35 -10.18 13.79
N GLN A 192 -22.60 -9.72 13.84
CA GLN A 192 -22.90 -8.30 14.07
C GLN A 192 -22.29 -7.84 15.40
N GLY A 193 -21.70 -6.64 15.41
CA GLY A 193 -21.08 -6.05 16.59
C GLY A 193 -19.68 -6.58 16.90
N ALA A 194 -19.15 -7.57 16.16
CA ALA A 194 -17.76 -7.99 16.29
C ALA A 194 -16.80 -6.84 15.96
N THR A 195 -15.72 -6.74 16.72
CA THR A 195 -14.73 -5.66 16.59
C THR A 195 -13.57 -6.09 15.70
N TYR A 196 -13.23 -5.24 14.73
CA TYR A 196 -12.13 -5.45 13.79
C TYR A 196 -11.30 -4.19 13.61
N LEU A 197 -10.13 -4.35 12.99
CA LEU A 197 -9.25 -3.26 12.64
C LEU A 197 -9.75 -2.57 11.36
N ALA A 198 -9.85 -1.25 11.39
CA ALA A 198 -10.19 -0.42 10.25
C ALA A 198 -9.06 0.55 9.91
N LEU A 199 -8.85 0.75 8.62
CA LEU A 199 -7.90 1.71 8.06
C LEU A 199 -8.65 2.65 7.12
N ASP A 200 -8.64 3.93 7.45
CA ASP A 200 -9.00 5.00 6.53
C ASP A 200 -7.73 5.54 5.88
N SER A 201 -7.67 5.59 4.54
CA SER A 201 -6.53 6.11 3.79
C SER A 201 -6.98 7.21 2.84
N CYS A 202 -6.36 8.39 2.92
CA CYS A 202 -6.39 9.42 1.88
C CYS A 202 -5.07 9.37 1.11
N ASN A 203 -5.10 9.06 -0.19
CA ASN A 203 -3.88 9.02 -0.99
C ASN A 203 -3.78 10.24 -1.90
N TYR A 204 -2.59 10.83 -1.95
CA TYR A 204 -2.32 12.01 -2.75
C TYR A 204 -1.31 11.68 -3.84
N TYR A 205 -1.55 12.21 -5.04
CA TYR A 205 -0.60 12.16 -6.15
C TYR A 205 0.26 13.44 -6.19
N LYS A 206 1.04 13.62 -7.26
CA LYS A 206 1.96 14.76 -7.42
C LYS A 206 1.27 16.10 -7.11
N ASN A 207 2.01 17.00 -6.44
CA ASN A 207 1.55 18.32 -5.98
C ASN A 207 0.43 18.27 -4.92
N ASN A 208 0.33 17.15 -4.17
CA ASN A 208 -0.64 16.97 -3.09
C ASN A 208 -2.11 17.02 -3.53
N GLY A 209 -2.38 16.69 -4.80
CA GLY A 209 -3.75 16.48 -5.26
C GLY A 209 -4.29 15.18 -4.69
N LEU A 210 -5.53 15.19 -4.20
CA LEU A 210 -6.20 13.96 -3.74
C LEU A 210 -6.40 13.03 -4.94
N LEU A 211 -6.11 11.74 -4.78
CA LEU A 211 -6.35 10.71 -5.78
C LEU A 211 -7.57 9.86 -5.39
N ASP A 212 -7.54 9.33 -4.18
CA ASP A 212 -8.61 8.50 -3.66
C ASP A 212 -8.70 8.54 -2.13
N PHE A 213 -9.86 8.13 -1.67
CA PHE A 213 -10.11 7.82 -0.27
C PHE A 213 -10.60 6.38 -0.16
N SER A 214 -10.14 5.66 0.85
CA SER A 214 -10.63 4.32 1.15
C SER A 214 -10.87 4.10 2.64
N HIS A 215 -11.87 3.27 2.93
CA HIS A 215 -12.14 2.71 4.24
C HIS A 215 -12.08 1.18 4.13
N THR A 216 -11.15 0.56 4.84
CA THR A 216 -10.90 -0.88 4.78
C THR A 216 -11.04 -1.52 6.14
N ILE A 217 -11.89 -2.53 6.27
CA ILE A 217 -12.05 -3.34 7.48
C ILE A 217 -11.34 -4.67 7.28
N PHE A 218 -10.29 -4.92 8.06
CA PHE A 218 -9.51 -6.16 8.00
C PHE A 218 -10.08 -7.21 8.94
N VAL A 219 -10.33 -8.41 8.40
CA VAL A 219 -10.91 -9.54 9.16
C VAL A 219 -10.03 -10.78 9.12
N TYR A 220 -8.87 -10.71 8.44
CA TYR A 220 -7.94 -11.82 8.37
C TYR A 220 -7.34 -12.12 9.76
N PRO A 221 -7.37 -13.39 10.24
CA PRO A 221 -6.80 -13.78 11.52
C PRO A 221 -5.29 -13.57 11.60
N ASP A 222 -4.79 -13.27 12.79
CA ASP A 222 -3.36 -13.05 13.06
C ASP A 222 -2.71 -11.95 12.18
N LEU A 223 -3.51 -11.03 11.64
CA LEU A 223 -3.03 -9.92 10.84
C LEU A 223 -2.30 -8.89 11.71
N ALA A 224 -1.07 -8.55 11.31
CA ALA A 224 -0.33 -7.43 11.86
C ALA A 224 -0.10 -6.37 10.78
N LEU A 225 -0.24 -5.10 11.17
CA LEU A 225 0.13 -3.96 10.34
C LEU A 225 1.50 -3.45 10.78
N TYR A 226 2.40 -3.27 9.82
CA TYR A 226 3.75 -2.77 10.06
C TYR A 226 3.94 -1.40 9.40
N PHE A 227 4.52 -0.47 10.15
CA PHE A 227 4.94 0.83 9.67
C PHE A 227 6.38 1.11 10.08
N HIS A 228 7.19 1.52 9.10
CA HIS A 228 8.54 1.99 9.26
C HIS A 228 8.55 3.51 9.09
N THR A 229 9.08 4.21 10.08
CA THR A 229 9.22 5.66 10.05
C THR A 229 10.70 6.03 10.09
N THR A 230 11.08 6.97 9.23
CA THR A 230 12.41 7.58 9.24
C THR A 230 12.29 8.98 9.84
N ASN A 231 12.94 9.24 10.97
CA ASN A 231 12.92 10.56 11.58
C ASN A 231 13.74 11.56 10.75
N LEU A 232 13.15 12.72 10.45
CA LEU A 232 13.78 13.81 9.68
C LEU A 232 14.90 14.53 10.45
N ALA A 233 15.06 14.27 11.75
CA ALA A 233 15.96 15.03 12.63
C ALA A 233 17.46 14.68 12.53
N ASN A 234 17.87 13.72 11.68
CA ASN A 234 19.26 13.22 11.63
C ASN A 234 19.91 13.33 10.24
N ASN A 235 19.73 14.45 9.54
CA ASN A 235 20.59 14.82 8.40
C ASN A 235 21.55 15.95 8.78
#